data_AF-A0A7V5WLV3-F1
#
_entry.id   AF-A0A7V5WLV3-F1
#
_cell.length_a   1.000
_cell.length_b   1.000
_cell.length_c   1.000
_cell.angle_alpha   90.00
_cell.angle_beta   90.00
_cell.angle_gamma   90.00
#
_symmetry.space_group_name_H-M   'P 1'
#
loop_
_entity.id
_entity.type
_entity.pdbx_description
1 polymer ?
#
loop_
_entity_poly.entity_id
_entity_poly.type
_entity_poly.pdbx_seq_one_letter_code
_entity_poly.pdbx_strand_id
1 'polypeptide(L)'
;MIGFEVNTDRELIDPDWNSFEETHNRQYGLAISYVKSVVKGESFDNEVMNLTVGKTGFYLQSKNFPAAFYGETAHVSYHFVSEQEARALVFEAVALYRNKEARSMTCIYSNAAPHDVFFGYHFDNLERYELGFLQVALPLHLRININAKEKLEIFDDLTGVFVYQRTADGRHLVIKSPGKRQPFLLLNGFSA
;
A
#
# COMPACT_ATOMS: atom_id res chain seq x y z
N MET A 1 -11.51 4.08 -18.09
CA MET A 1 -11.54 5.33 -17.29
C MET A 1 -10.28 5.32 -16.43
N ILE A 2 -9.50 6.40 -16.39
CA ILE A 2 -8.33 6.48 -15.51
C ILE A 2 -8.87 6.52 -14.08
N GLY A 3 -8.57 5.50 -13.26
CA GLY A 3 -9.01 5.44 -11.87
C GLY A 3 -8.28 6.47 -11.00
N PHE A 4 -8.83 6.73 -9.81
CA PHE A 4 -8.21 7.58 -8.80
C PHE A 4 -7.51 6.73 -7.75
N GLU A 5 -6.48 7.27 -7.10
CA GLU A 5 -5.84 6.67 -5.92
C GLU A 5 -5.89 7.61 -4.72
N VAL A 6 -6.01 7.04 -3.53
CA VAL A 6 -5.80 7.70 -2.25
C VAL A 6 -4.63 6.99 -1.59
N ASN A 7 -3.51 7.68 -1.45
CA ASN A 7 -2.30 7.16 -0.83
C ASN A 7 -1.85 8.10 0.29
N THR A 8 -1.84 7.60 1.52
CA THR A 8 -1.52 8.39 2.72
C THR A 8 -0.06 8.25 3.16
N ASP A 9 0.76 7.52 2.39
CA ASP A 9 2.15 7.20 2.76
C ASP A 9 3.02 8.39 3.10
N ARG A 10 2.80 9.50 2.39
CA ARG A 10 3.58 10.71 2.60
C ARG A 10 3.43 11.25 4.03
N GLU A 11 2.25 11.10 4.64
CA GLU A 11 2.00 11.58 5.99
C GLU A 11 2.68 10.72 7.06
N LEU A 12 3.16 9.53 6.70
CA LEU A 12 3.92 8.66 7.60
C LEU A 12 5.39 9.12 7.76
N ILE A 13 5.79 10.16 7.03
CA ILE A 13 7.13 10.75 7.08
C ILE A 13 7.12 11.86 8.13
N ASP A 14 7.87 11.66 9.22
CA ASP A 14 7.98 12.62 10.34
C ASP A 14 6.63 13.15 10.87
N PRO A 15 5.71 12.26 11.28
CA PRO A 15 4.38 12.68 11.71
C PRO A 15 4.42 13.37 13.08
N ASP A 16 3.65 14.47 13.20
CA ASP A 16 3.21 14.95 14.52
C ASP A 16 2.13 14.02 15.06
N TRP A 17 2.55 12.99 15.80
CA TRP A 17 1.65 11.97 16.34
C TRP A 17 0.51 12.53 17.21
N ASN A 18 0.68 13.72 17.80
CA ASN A 18 -0.35 14.31 18.66
C ASN A 18 -1.55 14.83 17.87
N SER A 19 -1.32 15.33 16.65
CA SER A 19 -2.37 15.89 15.78
C SER A 19 -2.62 15.04 14.52
N PHE A 20 -1.93 13.90 14.40
CA PHE A 20 -1.90 13.06 13.21
C PHE A 20 -3.28 12.57 12.78
N GLU A 21 -4.09 12.02 13.70
CA GLU A 21 -5.41 11.48 13.37
C GLU A 21 -6.38 12.56 12.87
N GLU A 22 -6.41 13.72 13.54
CA GLU A 22 -7.25 14.85 13.14
C GLU A 22 -6.82 15.40 11.77
N THR A 23 -5.52 15.60 11.56
CA THR A 23 -4.95 16.08 10.30
C THR A 23 -5.24 15.11 9.16
N HIS A 24 -5.01 13.81 9.39
CA HIS A 24 -5.27 12.76 8.43
C HIS A 24 -6.76 12.70 8.07
N ASN A 25 -7.66 12.73 9.05
CA ASN A 25 -9.10 12.69 8.78
C ASN A 25 -9.57 13.94 8.03
N ARG A 26 -9.05 15.13 8.38
CA ARG A 26 -9.35 16.39 7.67
C ARG A 26 -8.90 16.35 6.21
N GLN A 27 -7.72 15.78 5.93
CA GLN A 27 -7.16 15.74 4.57
C GLN A 27 -7.75 14.61 3.71
N TYR A 28 -7.90 13.41 4.28
CA TYR A 28 -8.20 12.18 3.53
C TYR A 28 -9.58 11.58 3.84
N GLY A 29 -10.26 11.99 4.91
CA GLY A 29 -11.48 11.32 5.38
C GLY A 29 -12.57 11.21 4.33
N LEU A 30 -12.79 12.28 3.54
CA LEU A 30 -13.76 12.27 2.44
C LEU A 30 -13.32 11.32 1.30
N ALA A 31 -12.04 11.34 0.94
CA ALA A 31 -11.48 10.51 -0.12
C ALA A 31 -11.52 9.01 0.24
N ILE A 32 -11.15 8.68 1.48
CA ILE A 32 -11.23 7.33 2.05
C ILE A 32 -12.68 6.85 2.05
N SER A 33 -13.62 7.69 2.51
CA SER A 33 -15.05 7.36 2.53
C SER A 33 -15.59 7.10 1.12
N TYR A 34 -15.16 7.92 0.15
CA TYR A 34 -15.51 7.73 -1.25
C TYR A 34 -15.01 6.37 -1.78
N VAL A 35 -13.71 6.07 -1.63
CA VAL A 35 -13.13 4.78 -2.07
C VAL A 35 -13.88 3.60 -1.43
N LYS A 36 -14.12 3.62 -0.12
CA LYS A 36 -14.87 2.56 0.58
C LYS A 36 -16.33 2.44 0.12
N SER A 37 -16.93 3.52 -0.38
CA SER A 37 -18.29 3.49 -0.91
C SER A 37 -18.36 2.89 -2.32
N VAL A 38 -17.34 3.14 -3.16
CA VAL A 38 -17.29 2.68 -4.56
C VAL A 38 -16.72 1.26 -4.69
N VAL A 39 -15.71 0.92 -3.89
CA VAL A 39 -15.10 -0.41 -3.89
C VAL A 39 -15.97 -1.34 -3.07
N LYS A 40 -16.78 -2.14 -3.77
CA LYS A 40 -17.58 -3.23 -3.20
C LYS A 40 -17.09 -4.55 -3.76
N GLY A 41 -16.78 -5.49 -2.87
CA GLY A 41 -16.23 -6.78 -3.28
C GLY A 41 -15.90 -7.69 -2.10
N GLU A 42 -14.97 -8.60 -2.33
CA GLU A 42 -14.55 -9.60 -1.35
C GLU A 42 -13.56 -9.00 -0.36
N SER A 43 -13.69 -9.39 0.91
CA SER A 43 -12.76 -9.03 1.98
C SER A 43 -11.73 -10.14 2.17
N PHE A 44 -10.47 -9.75 2.31
CA PHE A 44 -9.33 -10.64 2.55
C PHE A 44 -8.57 -10.26 3.83
N ASP A 45 -9.27 -9.70 4.80
CA ASP A 45 -8.71 -9.18 6.05
C ASP A 45 -7.79 -10.20 6.76
N ASN A 46 -6.84 -9.68 7.53
CA ASN A 46 -6.04 -10.45 8.48
C ASN A 46 -5.92 -9.70 9.81
N GLU A 47 -5.07 -10.16 10.72
CA GLU A 47 -4.89 -9.53 12.03
C GLU A 47 -4.39 -8.08 12.00
N VAL A 48 -3.69 -7.64 10.94
CA VAL A 48 -3.05 -6.32 10.83
C VAL A 48 -3.69 -5.38 9.82
N MET A 49 -4.39 -5.91 8.81
CA MET A 49 -4.94 -5.16 7.68
C MET A 49 -6.41 -5.49 7.45
N ASN A 50 -7.17 -4.46 7.10
CA ASN A 50 -8.39 -4.61 6.32
C ASN A 50 -8.01 -4.54 4.83
N LEU A 51 -8.58 -5.42 4.01
CA LEU A 51 -8.37 -5.45 2.55
C LEU A 51 -9.67 -5.84 1.86
N THR A 52 -10.18 -4.98 0.98
CA THR A 52 -11.33 -5.30 0.12
C THR A 52 -10.96 -5.13 -1.34
N VAL A 53 -11.30 -6.11 -2.17
CA VAL A 53 -11.05 -6.11 -3.62
C VAL A 53 -12.36 -6.31 -4.35
N GLY A 54 -12.69 -5.40 -5.27
CA GLY A 54 -13.91 -5.40 -6.06
C GLY A 54 -13.65 -5.16 -7.55
N LYS A 55 -14.71 -5.24 -8.35
CA LYS A 55 -14.63 -4.97 -9.80
C LYS A 55 -14.19 -3.53 -10.11
N THR A 56 -14.43 -2.63 -9.18
CA THR A 56 -14.19 -1.19 -9.28
C THR A 56 -12.90 -0.74 -8.59
N GLY A 57 -12.06 -1.66 -8.11
CA GLY A 57 -10.79 -1.34 -7.46
C GLY A 57 -10.56 -2.11 -6.17
N PHE A 58 -9.63 -1.62 -5.35
CA PHE A 58 -9.37 -2.20 -4.03
C PHE A 58 -9.00 -1.11 -3.03
N TYR A 59 -9.10 -1.43 -1.74
CA TYR A 59 -8.48 -0.63 -0.70
C TYR A 59 -7.92 -1.52 0.40
N LEU A 60 -6.90 -1.01 1.07
CA LEU A 60 -6.28 -1.55 2.26
C LEU A 60 -6.21 -0.48 3.34
N GLN A 61 -6.39 -0.90 4.59
CA GLN A 61 -6.26 -0.04 5.74
C GLN A 61 -5.63 -0.81 6.89
N SER A 62 -4.54 -0.28 7.43
CA SER A 62 -3.96 -0.83 8.64
C SER A 62 -4.90 -0.69 9.84
N LYS A 63 -4.94 -1.73 10.67
CA LYS A 63 -5.74 -1.78 11.90
C LYS A 63 -5.05 -1.05 13.05
N ASN A 64 -3.73 -1.18 13.16
CA ASN A 64 -2.98 -0.72 14.33
C ASN A 64 -1.77 0.17 14.00
N PHE A 65 -1.22 0.08 12.78
CA PHE A 65 -0.25 1.07 12.29
C PHE A 65 -1.02 2.32 11.83
N PRO A 66 -0.83 3.50 12.44
CA PRO A 66 -1.73 4.64 12.25
C PRO A 66 -1.82 5.06 10.78
N ALA A 67 -3.06 5.20 10.31
CA ALA A 67 -3.43 5.84 9.05
C ALA A 67 -2.73 5.39 7.75
N ALA A 68 -2.10 4.21 7.72
CA ALA A 68 -1.68 3.61 6.46
C ALA A 68 -2.91 3.12 5.68
N PHE A 69 -3.39 3.96 4.79
CA PHE A 69 -4.47 3.69 3.86
C PHE A 69 -3.93 3.78 2.43
N TYR A 70 -4.32 2.80 1.63
CA TYR A 70 -4.21 2.89 0.19
C TYR A 70 -5.51 2.41 -0.42
N GLY A 71 -5.98 3.09 -1.45
CA GLY A 71 -7.04 2.53 -2.26
C GLY A 71 -7.12 3.21 -3.59
N GLU A 72 -7.62 2.48 -4.57
CA GLU A 72 -7.76 2.97 -5.92
C GLU A 72 -8.98 2.40 -6.62
N THR A 73 -9.41 3.08 -7.69
CA THR A 73 -10.67 2.79 -8.41
C THR A 73 -10.48 2.26 -9.83
N ALA A 74 -9.36 1.62 -10.11
CA ALA A 74 -9.07 1.02 -11.42
C ALA A 74 -9.27 -0.49 -11.41
N HIS A 75 -9.19 -1.09 -12.61
CA HIS A 75 -9.19 -2.54 -12.71
C HIS A 75 -7.96 -3.13 -12.04
N VAL A 76 -8.18 -4.18 -11.26
CA VAL A 76 -7.18 -4.85 -10.46
C VAL A 76 -7.28 -6.35 -10.68
N SER A 77 -6.14 -7.03 -10.73
CA SER A 77 -6.06 -8.48 -10.73
C SER A 77 -5.64 -8.97 -9.35
N TYR A 78 -6.26 -10.06 -8.89
CA TYR A 78 -5.86 -10.74 -7.66
C TYR A 78 -5.95 -12.25 -7.85
N HIS A 79 -5.04 -12.96 -7.19
CA HIS A 79 -5.00 -14.42 -7.21
C HIS A 79 -4.29 -14.96 -5.97
N PHE A 80 -4.65 -16.19 -5.58
CA PHE A 80 -3.91 -16.93 -4.56
C PHE A 80 -2.68 -17.59 -5.18
N VAL A 81 -1.57 -17.55 -4.45
CA VAL A 81 -0.29 -18.12 -4.84
C VAL A 81 0.19 -19.14 -3.82
N SER A 82 1.17 -19.96 -4.19
CA SER A 82 1.86 -20.83 -3.22
C SER A 82 2.74 -20.02 -2.28
N GLU A 83 3.12 -20.58 -1.12
CA GLU A 83 4.08 -19.93 -0.22
C GLU A 83 5.43 -19.67 -0.92
N GLN A 84 5.90 -20.61 -1.74
CA GLN A 84 7.17 -20.47 -2.47
C GLN A 84 7.11 -19.31 -3.47
N GLU A 85 6.00 -19.19 -4.20
CA GLU A 85 5.77 -18.07 -5.11
C GLU A 85 5.62 -16.74 -4.37
N ALA A 86 4.91 -16.73 -3.23
CA ALA A 86 4.83 -15.56 -2.38
C ALA A 86 6.21 -15.08 -1.92
N ARG A 87 7.11 -16.00 -1.53
CA ARG A 87 8.50 -15.68 -1.15
C ARG A 87 9.27 -15.03 -2.30
N ALA A 88 9.15 -15.58 -3.51
CA ALA A 88 9.81 -15.04 -4.70
C ALA A 88 9.32 -13.61 -5.00
N LEU A 89 8.00 -13.39 -5.00
CA LEU A 89 7.41 -12.09 -5.27
C LEU A 89 7.74 -11.04 -4.19
N VAL A 90 7.75 -11.43 -2.91
CA VAL A 90 8.17 -10.55 -1.82
C VAL A 90 9.65 -10.18 -1.94
N PHE A 91 10.52 -11.13 -2.31
CA PHE A 91 11.92 -10.86 -2.55
C PHE A 91 12.11 -9.87 -3.71
N GLU A 92 11.39 -10.07 -4.81
CA GLU A 92 11.41 -9.17 -5.96
C GLU A 92 10.93 -7.76 -5.59
N ALA A 93 9.83 -7.63 -4.84
CA ALA A 93 9.36 -6.34 -4.34
C ALA A 93 10.42 -5.62 -3.49
N VAL A 94 11.11 -6.35 -2.59
CA VAL A 94 12.21 -5.79 -1.81
C VAL A 94 13.36 -5.33 -2.71
N ALA A 95 13.72 -6.11 -3.73
CA ALA A 95 14.75 -5.74 -4.70
C ALA A 95 14.39 -4.44 -5.45
N LEU A 96 13.15 -4.33 -5.95
CA LEU A 96 12.65 -3.12 -6.61
C LEU A 96 12.76 -1.87 -5.72
N TYR A 97 12.36 -2.00 -4.45
CA TYR A 97 12.49 -0.89 -3.50
C TYR A 97 13.95 -0.49 -3.26
N ARG A 98 14.84 -1.47 -3.08
CA ARG A 98 16.28 -1.22 -2.87
C ARG A 98 16.95 -0.61 -4.10
N ASN A 99 16.50 -0.95 -5.30
CA ASN A 99 16.98 -0.40 -6.57
C ASN A 99 16.39 0.97 -6.94
N LYS A 100 15.55 1.56 -6.08
CA LYS A 100 14.86 2.84 -6.32
C LYS A 100 13.88 2.80 -7.50
N GLU A 101 13.33 1.62 -7.79
CA GLU A 101 12.27 1.40 -8.80
C GLU A 101 10.88 1.41 -8.17
N ALA A 102 10.81 1.63 -6.87
CA ALA A 102 9.58 1.89 -6.14
C ALA A 102 9.70 3.18 -5.32
N ARG A 103 8.59 3.91 -5.25
CA ARG A 103 8.47 5.15 -4.48
C ARG A 103 8.30 4.89 -2.99
N SER A 104 7.49 3.88 -2.63
CA SER A 104 7.30 3.51 -1.23
C SER A 104 7.08 2.01 -1.08
N MET A 105 7.40 1.50 0.10
CA MET A 105 7.14 0.12 0.49
C MET A 105 6.75 0.06 1.96
N THR A 106 5.72 -0.72 2.26
CA THR A 106 5.28 -1.04 3.63
C THR A 106 5.31 -2.54 3.79
N CYS A 107 5.93 -3.05 4.84
CA CYS A 107 5.85 -4.43 5.29
C CYS A 107 5.37 -4.46 6.75
N ILE A 108 4.45 -5.36 7.07
CA ILE A 108 4.00 -5.62 8.43
C ILE A 108 4.22 -7.10 8.71
N TYR A 109 5.05 -7.43 9.71
CA TYR A 109 5.44 -8.79 10.05
C TYR A 109 4.66 -9.35 11.23
N SER A 110 4.25 -8.49 12.17
CA SER A 110 3.49 -8.91 13.35
C SER A 110 2.46 -7.87 13.80
N ASN A 111 1.45 -8.37 14.51
CA ASN A 111 0.51 -7.51 15.24
C ASN A 111 0.87 -7.34 16.73
N ALA A 112 1.97 -7.94 17.18
CA ALA A 112 2.41 -7.82 18.57
C ALA A 112 2.92 -6.39 18.83
N ALA A 113 2.83 -5.94 20.08
CA ALA A 113 3.44 -4.67 20.50
C ALA A 113 4.90 -4.92 20.99
N PRO A 114 5.90 -4.14 20.53
CA PRO A 114 5.80 -3.13 19.48
C PRO A 114 5.58 -3.76 18.09
N HIS A 115 4.79 -3.09 17.24
CA HIS A 115 4.51 -3.58 15.88
C HIS A 115 5.80 -3.76 15.10
N ASP A 116 5.92 -4.92 14.47
CA ASP A 116 7.08 -5.26 13.67
C ASP A 116 6.82 -4.85 12.22
N VAL A 117 7.34 -3.69 11.84
CA VAL A 117 7.05 -3.03 10.57
C VAL A 117 8.32 -2.55 9.89
N PHE A 118 8.24 -2.48 8.57
CA PHE A 118 9.13 -1.67 7.75
C PHE A 118 8.30 -0.69 6.93
N PHE A 119 8.65 0.60 6.97
CA PHE A 119 8.14 1.58 6.02
C PHE A 119 9.30 2.30 5.37
N GLY A 120 9.29 2.34 4.05
CA GLY A 120 10.31 3.00 3.24
C GLY A 120 9.68 3.94 2.24
N TYR A 121 10.27 5.12 2.08
CA TYR A 121 9.82 6.13 1.11
C TYR A 121 11.03 6.79 0.45
N HIS A 122 11.06 6.82 -0.89
CA HIS A 122 12.06 7.56 -1.66
C HIS A 122 11.48 8.90 -2.12
N PHE A 123 12.24 9.97 -1.91
CA PHE A 123 11.96 11.29 -2.47
C PHE A 123 12.59 11.40 -3.86
N ASP A 124 12.03 12.28 -4.70
CA ASP A 124 12.56 12.55 -6.05
C ASP A 124 14.03 13.01 -6.03
N ASN A 125 14.49 13.56 -4.89
CA ASN A 125 15.84 14.09 -4.68
C ASN A 125 16.74 13.14 -3.87
N LEU A 126 16.98 11.90 -4.31
CA LEU A 126 17.93 10.90 -3.76
C LEU A 126 17.83 10.55 -2.25
N GLU A 127 17.11 11.31 -1.44
CA GLU A 127 16.85 11.09 -0.02
C GLU A 127 15.81 9.99 0.15
N ARG A 128 15.91 9.27 1.27
CA ARG A 128 14.94 8.26 1.66
C ARG A 128 14.64 8.35 3.14
N TYR A 129 13.41 8.04 3.49
CA TYR A 129 12.97 7.81 4.85
C TYR A 129 12.74 6.31 5.04
N GLU A 130 13.35 5.71 6.06
CA GLU A 130 13.13 4.31 6.44
C GLU A 130 12.80 4.24 7.93
N LEU A 131 11.71 3.56 8.26
CA LEU A 131 11.27 3.23 9.61
C LEU A 131 11.31 1.70 9.76
N GLY A 132 11.94 1.20 10.83
CA GLY A 132 12.06 -0.23 11.10
C GLY A 132 13.04 -0.96 10.18
N PHE A 133 12.93 -2.29 10.11
CA PHE A 133 13.88 -3.14 9.38
C PHE A 133 13.17 -4.16 8.50
N LEU A 134 13.69 -4.36 7.28
CA LEU A 134 13.26 -5.47 6.43
C LEU A 134 13.73 -6.80 7.00
N GLN A 135 12.82 -7.76 7.03
CA GLN A 135 13.09 -9.12 7.47
C GLN A 135 13.10 -10.11 6.31
N VAL A 136 13.75 -11.24 6.54
CA VAL A 136 13.78 -12.40 5.62
C VAL A 136 12.47 -13.20 5.66
N ALA A 137 11.69 -13.07 6.74
CA ALA A 137 10.41 -13.73 6.88
C ALA A 137 9.37 -13.17 5.89
N LEU A 138 8.40 -14.01 5.51
CA LEU A 138 7.22 -13.53 4.79
C LEU A 138 6.41 -12.60 5.70
N PRO A 139 6.07 -11.38 5.27
CA PRO A 139 5.24 -10.50 6.07
C PRO A 139 3.78 -11.01 6.14
N LEU A 140 3.00 -10.47 7.08
CA LEU A 140 1.54 -10.55 7.06
C LEU A 140 0.96 -9.70 5.93
N HIS A 141 1.61 -8.58 5.64
CA HIS A 141 1.23 -7.67 4.57
C HIS A 141 2.47 -6.98 3.99
N LEU A 142 2.52 -6.88 2.66
CA LEU A 142 3.46 -6.03 1.93
C LEU A 142 2.68 -5.24 0.89
N ARG A 143 2.95 -3.93 0.79
CA ARG A 143 2.52 -3.10 -0.34
C ARG A 143 3.70 -2.30 -0.85
N ILE A 144 3.89 -2.28 -2.16
CA ILE A 144 4.90 -1.46 -2.83
C ILE A 144 4.27 -0.64 -3.96
N ASN A 145 4.61 0.66 -3.99
CA ASN A 145 4.19 1.59 -5.03
C ASN A 145 5.34 1.76 -6.02
N ILE A 146 5.16 1.24 -7.23
CA ILE A 146 6.20 1.12 -8.26
C ILE A 146 6.24 2.39 -9.11
N ASN A 147 7.46 2.83 -9.39
CA ASN A 147 7.76 3.95 -10.28
C ASN A 147 9.12 3.69 -10.95
N ALA A 148 9.13 2.69 -11.84
CA ALA A 148 10.32 2.24 -12.54
C ALA A 148 10.58 3.04 -13.83
N LYS A 149 11.83 3.02 -14.28
CA LYS A 149 12.22 3.63 -15.58
C LYS A 149 12.05 2.68 -16.75
N GLU A 150 12.04 1.38 -16.47
CA GLU A 150 11.90 0.30 -17.45
C GLU A 150 10.74 -0.61 -17.05
N LYS A 151 10.19 -1.32 -18.04
CA LYS A 151 9.05 -2.22 -17.80
C LYS A 151 9.50 -3.39 -16.94
N LEU A 152 8.74 -3.66 -15.89
CA LEU A 152 9.01 -4.78 -15.00
C LEU A 152 8.23 -6.02 -15.47
N GLU A 153 8.91 -7.17 -15.58
CA GLU A 153 8.27 -8.43 -16.00
C GLU A 153 7.11 -8.84 -15.08
N ILE A 154 7.23 -8.56 -13.78
CA ILE A 154 6.20 -8.86 -12.78
C ILE A 154 4.89 -8.05 -12.98
N PHE A 155 4.90 -6.90 -13.68
CA PHE A 155 3.72 -6.03 -13.89
C PHE A 155 3.35 -5.77 -15.36
N ASP A 156 4.25 -6.02 -16.31
CA ASP A 156 4.18 -5.50 -17.69
C ASP A 156 3.89 -3.97 -17.77
N ASP A 157 4.36 -3.24 -16.76
CA ASP A 157 4.17 -1.79 -16.64
C ASP A 157 5.39 -1.13 -15.98
N LEU A 158 5.50 0.19 -16.15
CA LEU A 158 6.49 1.05 -15.50
C LEU A 158 6.04 1.48 -14.09
N THR A 159 4.72 1.52 -13.88
CA THR A 159 4.11 2.07 -12.67
C THR A 159 3.01 1.16 -12.19
N GLY A 160 2.67 1.25 -10.91
CA GLY A 160 1.51 0.53 -10.37
C GLY A 160 1.70 0.16 -8.91
N VAL A 161 0.79 -0.67 -8.43
CA VAL A 161 0.79 -1.15 -7.05
C VAL A 161 0.78 -2.66 -7.01
N PHE A 162 1.61 -3.18 -6.13
CA PHE A 162 1.64 -4.57 -5.75
C PHE A 162 1.32 -4.72 -4.28
N VAL A 163 0.45 -5.66 -3.99
CA VAL A 163 0.16 -6.08 -2.62
C VAL A 163 0.38 -7.58 -2.53
N TYR A 164 1.08 -7.98 -1.47
CA TYR A 164 1.03 -9.33 -0.95
C TYR A 164 0.36 -9.29 0.43
N GLN A 165 -0.55 -10.23 0.67
CA GLN A 165 -1.21 -10.37 1.97
C GLN A 165 -1.39 -11.83 2.33
N ARG A 166 -1.00 -12.19 3.56
CA ARG A 166 -1.43 -13.45 4.16
C ARG A 166 -2.82 -13.24 4.76
N THR A 167 -3.82 -13.97 4.27
CA THR A 167 -5.20 -13.89 4.77
C THR A 167 -5.31 -14.49 6.17
N ALA A 168 -6.42 -14.22 6.87
CA ALA A 168 -6.66 -14.78 8.21
C ALA A 168 -6.62 -16.31 8.28
N ASP A 169 -6.95 -17.01 7.18
CA ASP A 169 -6.88 -18.47 7.06
C ASP A 169 -5.52 -18.99 6.56
N GLY A 170 -4.52 -18.11 6.43
CA GLY A 170 -3.14 -18.46 6.10
C GLY A 170 -2.83 -18.57 4.61
N ARG A 171 -3.79 -18.33 3.71
CA ARG A 171 -3.53 -18.31 2.26
C ARG A 171 -2.73 -17.08 1.85
N HIS A 172 -2.00 -17.18 0.74
CA HIS A 172 -1.18 -16.10 0.19
C HIS A 172 -1.90 -15.44 -0.97
N LEU A 173 -2.37 -14.22 -0.76
CA LEU A 173 -3.02 -13.40 -1.77
C LEU A 173 -2.02 -12.42 -2.38
N VAL A 174 -2.07 -12.27 -3.70
CA VAL A 174 -1.34 -11.25 -4.43
C VAL A 174 -2.31 -10.40 -5.22
N ILE A 175 -2.07 -9.09 -5.22
CA ILE A 175 -2.81 -8.10 -5.99
C ILE A 175 -1.83 -7.34 -6.88
N LYS A 176 -2.18 -7.20 -8.16
CA LYS A 176 -1.45 -6.37 -9.12
C LYS A 176 -2.40 -5.36 -9.75
N SER A 177 -1.99 -4.11 -9.68
CA SER A 177 -2.70 -2.99 -10.30
C SER A 177 -1.72 -2.15 -11.11
N PRO A 178 -1.54 -2.47 -12.41
CA PRO A 178 -0.59 -1.77 -13.27
C PRO A 178 -1.09 -0.39 -13.67
N GLY A 179 -0.15 0.51 -13.92
CA GLY A 179 -0.35 1.85 -14.43
C GLY A 179 -0.53 2.90 -13.34
N LYS A 180 -0.35 4.16 -13.73
CA LYS A 180 -0.50 5.32 -12.85
C LYS A 180 -1.97 5.65 -12.62
N ARG A 181 -2.30 6.12 -11.42
CA ARG A 181 -3.61 6.68 -11.08
C ARG A 181 -3.54 8.18 -10.91
N GLN A 182 -4.69 8.82 -11.09
CA GLN A 182 -4.80 10.21 -10.69
C GLN A 182 -4.85 10.24 -9.16
N PRO A 183 -3.89 10.91 -8.49
CA PRO A 183 -4.00 11.07 -7.05
C PRO A 183 -5.28 11.86 -6.76
N PHE A 184 -6.01 11.43 -5.74
CA PHE A 184 -7.16 12.17 -5.25
C PHE A 184 -6.67 13.56 -4.87
N LEU A 185 -7.25 14.59 -5.48
CA LEU A 185 -6.90 15.96 -5.16
C LEU A 185 -7.30 16.20 -3.72
N LEU A 186 -6.30 16.36 -2.85
CA LEU A 186 -6.56 16.74 -1.48
C LEU A 186 -7.25 18.10 -1.52
N LEU A 187 -8.35 18.19 -0.77
CA LEU A 187 -8.91 19.48 -0.43
C LEU A 187 -7.84 20.16 0.44
N ASN A 188 -6.96 20.94 -0.20
CA ASN A 188 -6.40 22.08 0.50
C ASN A 188 -7.64 22.89 0.88
N GLY A 189 -8.05 22.78 2.14
CA GLY A 189 -9.16 23.55 2.67
C GLY A 189 -8.97 24.99 2.22
N PHE A 190 -10.06 25.64 1.84
CA PHE A 190 -10.10 27.09 1.60
C PHE A 190 -9.27 27.78 2.69
N SER A 191 -8.03 28.13 2.37
CA SER A 191 -7.27 29.07 3.15
C SER A 191 -7.96 30.41 2.90
N ALA A 192 -8.53 30.95 3.98
CA ALA A 192 -9.06 32.30 4.02
C ALA A 192 -8.05 33.34 3.52
#